data_AF-A0A2S6AZ32-F1
#
_entry.id   AF-A0A2S6AZ32-F1
#
_cell.length_a   1.000
_cell.length_b   1.000
_cell.length_c   1.000
_cell.angle_alpha   90.00
_cell.angle_beta   90.00
_cell.angle_gamma   90.00
#
_symmetry.space_group_name_H-M   'P 1'
#
loop_
_entity.id
_entity.type
_entity.pdbx_description
1 polymer ?
#
loop_
_entity_poly.entity_id
_entity_poly.type
_entity_poly.pdbx_seq_one_letter_code
_entity_poly.pdbx_strand_id
1 'polypeptide(L)'
;AAWSARDVVRYLAAYAPDFTPPRGQDRKAWEADRRARITDKTTISVSIDSLVISVQGQAASASFQQTYSADKLREKSRKTLELQR
;
A
#
# COMPACT_ATOMS: atom_id res chain seq x y z
N ALA A 1 11.34 0.35 -3.72
CA ALA A 1 10.06 0.25 -3.00
C ALA A 1 10.02 -1.06 -2.20
N ALA A 2 9.69 -1.03 -0.90
CA ALA A 2 9.72 -2.22 -0.04
C ALA A 2 8.72 -3.32 -0.47
N TRP A 3 7.55 -2.91 -0.99
CA TRP A 3 6.53 -3.84 -1.46
C TRP A 3 6.98 -4.67 -2.66
N SER A 4 7.48 -4.04 -3.72
CA SER A 4 7.98 -4.75 -4.92
C SER A 4 9.21 -5.62 -4.62
N ALA A 5 10.02 -5.22 -3.64
CA ALA A 5 11.16 -6.00 -3.14
C ALA A 5 10.75 -7.17 -2.22
N ARG A 6 9.45 -7.31 -1.90
CA ARG A 6 8.91 -8.28 -0.93
C ARG A 6 9.54 -8.17 0.47
N ASP A 7 10.08 -7.00 0.80
CA ASP A 7 10.62 -6.70 2.13
C ASP A 7 9.47 -6.37 3.07
N VAL A 8 8.91 -7.41 3.68
CA VAL A 8 7.72 -7.29 4.54
C VAL A 8 8.00 -6.46 5.78
N VAL A 9 9.22 -6.52 6.33
CA VAL A 9 9.60 -5.75 7.53
C VAL A 9 9.58 -4.27 7.20
N ARG A 10 10.28 -3.86 6.13
CA ARG A 10 10.32 -2.46 5.72
C ARG A 10 8.97 -1.96 5.19
N TYR A 11 8.17 -2.83 4.59
CA TYR A 11 6.80 -2.51 4.17
C TYR A 11 5.90 -2.18 5.36
N LEU A 12 5.86 -3.05 6.39
CA LEU A 12 5.03 -2.82 7.57
C LEU A 12 5.53 -1.64 8.41
N ALA A 13 6.84 -1.38 8.44
CA ALA A 13 7.43 -0.23 9.12
C ALA A 13 7.05 1.13 8.50
N ALA A 14 6.56 1.15 7.24
CA ALA A 14 6.08 2.38 6.61
C ALA A 14 4.72 2.86 7.15
N TYR A 15 4.04 2.05 7.96
CA TYR A 15 2.73 2.38 8.52
C TYR A 15 2.87 2.83 9.97
N ALA A 16 2.36 4.03 10.27
CA ALA A 16 2.38 4.63 11.61
C ALA A 16 1.75 3.70 12.67
N PRO A 17 2.16 3.74 13.95
CA PRO A 17 1.64 2.85 14.99
C PRO A 17 0.11 2.89 15.16
N ASP A 18 -0.49 4.06 14.97
CA ASP A 18 -1.92 4.37 15.04
C ASP A 18 -2.67 4.19 13.70
N PHE A 19 -1.99 3.67 12.67
CA PHE A 19 -2.62 3.34 11.40
C PHE A 19 -3.85 2.44 11.60
N THR A 20 -5.00 2.92 11.13
CA THR A 20 -6.25 2.18 11.14
C THR A 20 -6.43 1.45 9.80
N PRO A 21 -6.36 0.10 9.79
CA PRO A 21 -6.57 -0.66 8.57
C PRO A 21 -7.97 -0.45 7.96
N PRO A 22 -8.11 -0.59 6.63
CA PRO A 22 -9.40 -0.41 5.97
C PRO A 22 -10.45 -1.40 6.47
N ARG A 23 -11.72 -0.99 6.45
CA ARG A 23 -12.89 -1.79 6.85
C ARG A 23 -12.93 -2.22 8.32
N GLY A 24 -12.27 -1.46 9.21
CA GLY A 24 -12.28 -1.73 10.65
C GLY A 24 -11.53 -3.02 11.04
N GLN A 25 -10.62 -3.49 10.19
CA GLN A 25 -9.80 -4.66 10.47
C GLN A 25 -8.79 -4.35 11.58
N ASP A 26 -8.58 -5.29 12.50
CA ASP A 26 -7.51 -5.20 13.50
C ASP A 26 -6.12 -5.16 12.83
N ARG A 27 -5.20 -4.38 13.39
CA ARG A 27 -3.85 -4.20 12.84
C ARG A 27 -3.12 -5.52 12.69
N LYS A 28 -3.14 -6.39 13.70
CA LYS A 28 -2.43 -7.67 13.67
C LYS A 28 -2.99 -8.59 12.59
N ALA A 29 -4.32 -8.64 12.44
CA ALA A 29 -4.97 -9.39 11.37
C ALA A 29 -4.61 -8.84 9.98
N TRP A 30 -4.53 -7.52 9.83
CA TRP A 30 -4.11 -6.86 8.60
C TRP A 30 -2.64 -7.14 8.25
N GLU A 31 -1.74 -7.09 9.23
CA GLU A 31 -0.32 -7.42 9.05
C GLU A 31 -0.12 -8.87 8.61
N ALA A 32 -0.89 -9.81 9.19
CA ALA A 32 -0.86 -11.21 8.80
C ALA A 32 -1.33 -11.43 7.35
N ASP A 33 -2.44 -10.82 6.93
CA ASP A 33 -2.92 -10.87 5.54
C ASP A 33 -1.90 -10.27 4.57
N ARG A 34 -1.25 -9.14 4.94
CA ARG A 34 -0.19 -8.53 4.12
C ARG A 34 1.06 -9.42 4.03
N ARG A 35 1.48 -10.04 5.14
CA ARG A 35 2.59 -11.02 5.17
C ARG A 35 2.33 -12.17 4.21
N ALA A 36 1.16 -12.80 4.29
CA ALA A 36 0.78 -13.90 3.41
C ALA A 36 0.79 -13.45 1.93
N ARG A 37 0.14 -12.32 1.63
CA ARG A 37 0.05 -11.79 0.25
C ARG A 37 1.40 -11.41 -0.36
N ILE A 38 2.40 -11.04 0.44
CA ILE A 38 3.72 -10.67 -0.08
C ILE A 38 4.65 -11.89 -0.16
N THR A 39 4.58 -12.79 0.82
CA THR A 39 5.47 -13.95 0.91
C THR A 39 5.12 -14.99 -0.15
N ASP A 40 3.83 -15.21 -0.41
CA ASP A 40 3.33 -16.25 -1.33
C ASP A 40 3.50 -15.91 -2.81
N LYS A 41 4.00 -14.72 -3.15
CA LYS A 41 4.19 -14.28 -4.55
C LYS A 41 5.62 -14.44 -4.98
N THR A 42 5.87 -14.90 -6.20
CA THR A 42 7.25 -15.02 -6.70
C THR A 42 7.78 -13.66 -7.11
N THR A 43 6.95 -12.88 -7.82
CA THR A 43 7.27 -11.53 -8.27
C THR A 43 6.15 -10.57 -7.93
N ILE A 44 6.49 -9.37 -7.44
CA ILE A 44 5.56 -8.26 -7.24
C ILE A 44 6.06 -7.05 -8.01
N SER A 45 5.20 -6.47 -8.85
CA SER A 45 5.43 -5.20 -9.51
C SER A 45 4.27 -4.25 -9.22
N VAL A 46 4.63 -3.01 -8.91
CA VAL A 46 3.68 -1.94 -8.60
C VAL A 46 4.09 -0.73 -9.42
N SER A 47 3.20 -0.29 -10.30
CA SER A 47 3.34 0.94 -11.07
C SER A 47 2.22 1.90 -10.68
N ILE A 48 2.57 3.18 -10.57
CA ILE A 48 1.62 4.26 -10.33
C ILE A 48 1.58 5.17 -11.56
N ASP A 49 0.38 5.56 -11.95
CA ASP A 49 0.09 6.43 -13.08
C ASP A 49 -0.87 7.54 -12.63
N SER A 50 -0.84 8.67 -13.33
CA SER A 50 -1.74 9.81 -13.10
C SER A 50 -1.79 10.27 -11.64
N LEU A 51 -0.63 10.40 -10.99
CA LEU A 51 -0.52 10.88 -9.61
C LEU A 51 -0.92 12.36 -9.53
N VAL A 52 -1.89 12.65 -8.68
CA VAL A 52 -2.35 13.99 -8.30
C VAL A 52 -2.19 14.13 -6.80
N ILE A 53 -1.45 15.15 -6.37
CA ILE A 53 -1.25 15.47 -4.95
C ILE A 53 -1.90 16.82 -4.66
N SER A 54 -2.71 16.87 -3.60
CA SER A 54 -3.27 18.10 -3.04
C SER A 54 -2.79 18.25 -1.61
N VAL A 55 -2.23 19.40 -1.26
CA VAL A 55 -1.69 19.69 0.08
C VAL A 55 -2.50 20.80 0.71
N GLN A 56 -2.97 20.59 1.94
CA GLN A 56 -3.73 21.55 2.73
C GLN A 56 -3.16 21.62 4.16
N GLY A 57 -2.31 22.62 4.41
CA GLY A 57 -1.67 22.81 5.71
C GLY A 57 -0.77 21.64 6.09
N GLN A 58 -1.18 20.88 7.11
CA GLN A 58 -0.46 19.68 7.60
C GLN A 58 -1.00 18.36 7.04
N ALA A 59 -2.04 18.41 6.20
CA ALA A 59 -2.61 17.24 5.54
C ALA A 59 -2.30 17.25 4.04
N ALA A 60 -2.20 16.08 3.42
CA ALA A 60 -2.12 15.92 1.99
C ALA A 60 -2.96 14.73 1.51
N SER A 61 -3.57 14.85 0.34
CA SER A 61 -4.26 13.76 -0.33
C SER A 61 -3.53 13.43 -1.64
N ALA A 62 -3.16 12.17 -1.82
CA ALA A 62 -2.48 11.66 -3.01
C ALA A 62 -3.40 10.65 -3.72
N SER A 63 -3.89 11.02 -4.90
CA SER A 63 -4.74 10.17 -5.74
C SER A 63 -4.01 9.69 -6.97
N PHE A 64 -4.03 8.40 -7.27
CA PHE A 64 -3.32 7.80 -8.40
C PHE A 64 -4.02 6.55 -8.92
N GLN A 65 -3.71 6.17 -10.15
CA GLN A 65 -4.00 4.84 -10.67
C GLN A 65 -2.85 3.91 -10.31
N GLN A 66 -3.15 2.76 -9.72
CA GLN A 66 -2.19 1.73 -9.38
C GLN A 66 -2.40 0.53 -10.30
N THR A 67 -1.34 0.11 -10.98
CA THR A 67 -1.26 -1.22 -11.59
C THR A 67 -0.46 -2.13 -10.67
N TYR A 68 -1.12 -3.11 -10.08
CA TYR A 68 -0.51 -4.18 -9.30
C TYR A 68 -0.39 -5.44 -10.15
N SER A 69 0.80 -6.01 -10.22
CA SER A 69 1.05 -7.29 -10.88
C SER A 69 1.74 -8.24 -9.91
N ALA A 70 1.20 -9.43 -9.73
CA ALA A 70 1.82 -10.50 -8.95
C ALA A 70 1.64 -11.85 -9.64
N ASP A 71 2.74 -12.45 -10.09
CA ASP A 71 2.76 -13.66 -10.89
C ASP A 71 1.81 -13.56 -12.11
N LYS A 72 0.71 -14.31 -12.14
CA LYS A 72 -0.32 -14.27 -13.19
C LYS A 72 -1.43 -13.26 -12.94
N LEU A 73 -1.49 -12.65 -11.75
CA LEU A 73 -2.49 -11.65 -11.38
C LEU A 73 -2.04 -10.27 -11.86
N ARG A 74 -2.95 -9.55 -12.52
CA ARG A 74 -2.78 -8.13 -12.81
C ARG A 74 -4.07 -7.39 -12.48
N GLU A 75 -3.97 -6.38 -11.64
CA GLU A 75 -5.09 -5.59 -11.17
C GLU A 75 -4.79 -4.10 -11.37
N LYS A 76 -5.76 -3.38 -11.92
CA LYS A 76 -5.72 -1.91 -12.01
C LYS A 76 -6.78 -1.34 -11.08
N SER A 77 -6.37 -0.42 -10.21
CA SER A 77 -7.27 0.21 -9.24
C SER A 77 -6.94 1.68 -9.06
N ARG A 78 -7.94 2.51 -8.73
CA ARG A 78 -7.71 3.88 -8.29
C ARG A 78 -7.53 3.90 -6.78
N LYS A 79 -6.52 4.62 -6.30
CA LYS A 79 -6.22 4.78 -4.88
C LYS A 79 -6.17 6.25 -4.52
N THR A 80 -6.57 6.54 -3.29
CA THR A 80 -6.40 7.84 -2.64
C THR A 80 -5.79 7.56 -1.27
N LEU A 81 -4.66 8.19 -1.00
CA LEU A 81 -3.97 8.12 0.29
C LEU A 81 -4.10 9.48 0.96
N GLU A 82 -4.57 9.46 2.20
CA GLU A 82 -4.54 10.62 3.07
C GLU A 82 -3.26 10.55 3.91
N LEU A 83 -2.49 11.63 3.91
CA LEU A 83 -1.23 11.78 4.61
C LEU A 83 -1.35 12.92 5.62
N GLN A 84 -0.70 12.77 6.76
CA GLN A 84 -0.56 13.80 7.77
C GLN A 84 0.92 13.97 8.10
N ARG A 85 1.31 15.21 8.43
CA ARG A 85 2.69 15.58 8.78
C ARG A 85 3.04 15.24 10.22
#